data_AF-A0A2X2IUE9-F1
#
_entry.id   AF-A0A2X2IUE9-F1
#
_cell.length_a   1.000
_cell.length_b   1.000
_cell.length_c   1.000
_cell.angle_alpha   90.00
_cell.angle_beta   90.00
_cell.angle_gamma   90.00
#
_symmetry.space_group_name_H-M   'P 1'
#
loop_
_entity.id
_entity.type
_entity.pdbx_description
1 polymer ?
#
loop_
_entity_poly.entity_id
_entity_poly.type
_entity_poly.pdbx_seq_one_letter_code
_entity_poly.pdbx_strand_id
1 'polypeptide(L)'
;MDSFFGSGEDLTMIQMGARAFMMFIIALFLVRLGGIRILGRKSGVDFVIIIMLGAVLARGIVGASPFLSTVFAGFVMIIVNKILAQVSARLPYLGNMVKGKPAVLYKNGKIQWDQMDRLGVSRTDLLTSLRLETNSKHLDEVDMALMEPNGRISFILKEKA
;
A
#
# COMPACT_ATOMS: atom_id res chain seq x y z
N MET A 1 33.04 14.56 5.57
CA MET A 1 31.63 14.24 5.90
C MET A 1 31.52 13.08 6.89
N ASP A 2 32.61 12.36 7.16
CA ASP A 2 32.65 11.23 8.11
C ASP A 2 32.62 11.64 9.60
N SER A 3 32.86 12.92 9.95
CA SER A 3 32.81 13.37 11.35
C SER A 3 31.42 13.75 11.86
N PHE A 4 30.46 14.04 10.95
CA PHE A 4 29.09 14.41 11.34
C PHE A 4 28.12 13.22 11.36
N PHE A 5 28.46 12.14 10.66
CA PHE A 5 27.63 10.95 10.50
C PHE A 5 28.38 9.67 10.88
N GLY A 6 29.21 9.70 11.93
CA GLY A 6 30.10 8.59 12.34
C GLY A 6 29.52 7.18 12.21
N SER A 7 30.31 6.22 11.74
CA SER A 7 29.93 4.81 11.58
C SER A 7 30.41 3.98 12.78
N GLY A 8 29.50 3.33 13.51
CA GLY A 8 29.81 2.48 14.67
C GLY A 8 28.67 2.42 15.69
N GLU A 9 28.78 1.50 16.67
CA GLU A 9 27.81 1.26 17.77
C GLU A 9 27.74 2.43 18.78
N ASP A 10 28.72 3.33 18.80
CA ASP A 10 28.81 4.46 19.74
C ASP A 10 28.23 5.76 19.16
N LEU A 11 26.93 5.78 18.88
CA LEU A 11 26.24 7.01 18.48
C LEU A 11 25.84 7.81 19.72
N THR A 12 26.33 9.06 19.80
CA THR A 12 25.84 9.99 20.84
C THR A 12 24.37 10.35 20.59
N MET A 13 23.63 10.69 21.65
CA MET A 13 22.21 11.09 21.54
C MET A 13 21.99 12.21 20.50
N ILE A 14 22.93 13.15 20.40
CA ILE A 14 22.89 14.26 19.43
C ILE A 14 23.07 13.75 18.00
N GLN A 15 24.01 12.84 17.75
CA GLN A 15 24.22 12.24 16.43
C GLN A 15 23.01 11.41 15.98
N MET A 16 22.41 10.65 16.91
CA MET A 16 21.20 9.88 16.62
C MET A 16 20.01 10.81 16.31
N GLY A 17 19.85 11.89 17.08
CA GLY A 17 18.85 12.92 16.81
C GLY A 17 19.02 13.59 15.44
N ALA A 18 20.25 13.96 15.08
CA ALA A 18 20.56 14.56 13.78
C ALA A 18 20.28 13.60 12.61
N ARG A 19 20.64 12.33 12.75
CA ARG A 19 20.32 11.27 11.78
C ARG A 19 18.81 11.06 11.64
N ALA A 20 18.08 11.01 12.74
CA ALA A 20 16.63 10.87 12.73
C ALA A 20 15.96 12.03 11.98
N PHE A 21 16.36 13.26 12.29
CA PHE A 21 15.85 14.46 11.62
C PHE A 21 16.13 14.43 10.11
N MET A 22 17.39 14.14 9.72
CA MET A 22 17.75 14.07 8.29
C MET A 22 17.04 12.94 7.56
N MET A 23 16.93 11.76 8.16
CA MET A 23 16.18 10.65 7.57
C MET A 23 14.70 10.95 7.43
N PHE A 24 14.11 11.69 8.37
CA PHE A 24 12.71 12.11 8.25
C PHE A 24 12.50 13.01 7.03
N ILE A 25 13.36 14.03 6.82
CA ILE A 25 13.29 14.89 5.64
C ILE A 25 13.50 14.09 4.35
N ILE A 26 14.46 13.16 4.33
CA ILE A 26 14.69 12.26 3.19
C ILE A 26 13.48 11.36 2.94
N ALA A 27 12.87 10.80 3.99
CA ALA A 27 11.68 9.96 3.88
C ALA A 27 10.52 10.74 3.23
N LEU A 28 10.28 11.97 3.68
CA LEU A 28 9.26 12.84 3.09
C LEU A 28 9.55 13.10 1.61
N PHE A 29 10.80 13.37 1.25
CA PHE A 29 11.20 13.56 -0.14
C PHE A 29 11.00 12.30 -0.99
N LEU A 30 11.44 11.14 -0.50
CA LEU A 30 11.27 9.84 -1.18
C LEU A 30 9.80 9.47 -1.38
N VAL A 31 8.97 9.67 -0.35
CA VAL A 31 7.52 9.47 -0.45
C VAL A 31 6.90 10.44 -1.46
N ARG A 32 7.34 11.71 -1.47
CA ARG A 32 6.88 12.71 -2.44
C ARG A 32 7.26 12.35 -3.88
N LEU A 33 8.46 11.81 -4.10
CA LEU A 33 8.92 11.29 -5.40
C LEU A 33 8.09 10.09 -5.87
N GLY A 34 7.69 9.22 -4.93
CA GLY A 34 6.78 8.11 -5.19
C GLY A 34 5.36 8.53 -5.58
N GLY A 35 4.95 9.75 -5.21
CA GLY A 35 3.71 10.38 -5.62
C GLY A 35 2.46 9.86 -4.91
N ILE A 36 1.28 10.32 -5.36
CA ILE A 36 -0.02 10.07 -4.71
C ILE A 36 -0.43 8.59 -4.67
N ARG A 37 0.17 7.74 -5.52
CA ARG A 37 -0.15 6.31 -5.58
C ARG A 37 0.36 5.55 -4.36
N ILE A 38 1.57 5.86 -3.88
CA ILE A 38 2.13 5.24 -2.67
C ILE A 38 1.26 5.57 -1.45
N LEU A 39 0.93 6.85 -1.28
CA LEU A 39 0.09 7.31 -0.17
C LEU A 39 -1.37 6.83 -0.27
N GLY A 40 -1.88 6.66 -1.48
CA GLY A 40 -3.27 6.25 -1.74
C GLY A 40 -3.57 4.77 -1.46
N ARG A 41 -2.57 3.94 -1.09
CA ARG A 41 -2.72 2.53 -0.67
C ARG A 41 -3.69 1.73 -1.55
N LYS A 42 -3.57 1.87 -2.87
CA LYS A 42 -4.54 1.30 -3.82
C LYS A 42 -4.26 -0.18 -4.13
N SER A 43 -3.04 -0.66 -3.86
CA SER A 43 -2.63 -2.05 -4.08
C SER A 43 -1.87 -2.60 -2.87
N GLY A 44 -1.96 -3.92 -2.62
CA GLY A 44 -1.14 -4.60 -1.61
C GLY A 44 0.37 -4.41 -1.83
N VAL A 45 0.81 -4.23 -3.08
CA VAL A 45 2.22 -3.96 -3.41
C VAL A 45 2.68 -2.61 -2.87
N ASP A 46 1.81 -1.59 -2.89
CA ASP A 46 2.15 -0.27 -2.32
C ASP A 46 2.38 -0.38 -0.80
N PHE A 47 1.62 -1.24 -0.11
CA PHE A 47 1.81 -1.53 1.32
C PHE A 47 3.17 -2.19 1.60
N VAL A 48 3.52 -3.24 0.85
CA VAL A 48 4.79 -3.93 1.00
C VAL A 48 5.96 -2.95 0.85
N ILE A 49 5.88 -2.06 -0.15
CA ILE A 49 6.94 -1.09 -0.42
C ILE A 49 7.06 -0.04 0.70
N ILE A 50 5.95 0.44 1.25
CA ILE A 50 5.98 1.37 2.39
C ILE A 50 6.63 0.70 3.61
N ILE A 51 6.26 -0.54 3.91
CA ILE A 51 6.81 -1.28 5.06
C ILE A 51 8.31 -1.50 4.88
N MET A 52 8.72 -1.98 3.70
CA MET A 52 10.14 -2.20 3.40
C MET A 52 10.93 -0.89 3.40
N LEU A 53 10.37 0.21 2.88
CA LEU A 53 11.02 1.52 2.88
C LEU A 53 11.23 2.02 4.30
N GLY A 54 10.21 1.90 5.16
CA GLY A 54 10.33 2.23 6.59
C GLY A 54 11.43 1.42 7.28
N ALA A 55 11.48 0.10 7.03
CA ALA A 55 12.51 -0.78 7.58
C ALA A 55 13.92 -0.43 7.10
N VAL A 56 14.08 -0.06 5.82
CA VAL A 56 15.37 0.39 5.28
C VAL A 56 15.78 1.70 5.94
N LEU A 57 14.91 2.71 5.95
CA LEU A 57 15.23 4.03 6.51
C LEU A 57 15.53 3.98 8.01
N ALA A 58 14.82 3.13 8.77
CA ALA A 58 15.08 2.90 10.19
C ALA A 58 16.53 2.48 10.45
N ARG A 59 17.12 1.62 9.60
CA ARG A 59 18.52 1.20 9.72
C ARG A 59 19.51 2.36 9.62
N GLY A 60 19.20 3.38 8.82
CA GLY A 60 20.06 4.55 8.72
C GLY A 60 19.84 5.57 9.84
N ILE A 61 18.70 5.53 10.54
CA ILE A 61 18.49 6.29 11.79
C ILE A 61 19.36 5.70 12.91
N VAL A 62 19.27 4.39 13.12
CA VAL A 62 20.01 3.70 14.20
C VAL A 62 21.47 3.44 13.86
N GLY A 63 21.90 3.73 12.62
CA GLY A 63 23.27 3.54 12.18
C GLY A 63 23.71 2.10 11.93
N ALA A 64 22.75 1.17 11.85
CA ALA A 64 23.02 -0.24 11.54
C ALA A 64 23.50 -0.44 10.08
N SER A 65 23.44 0.59 9.25
CA SER A 65 23.94 0.58 7.87
C SER A 65 24.47 1.96 7.49
N PRO A 66 25.42 2.05 6.53
CA PRO A 66 25.93 3.33 6.06
C PRO A 66 24.80 4.24 5.58
N PHE A 67 24.84 5.52 6.00
CA PHE A 67 23.76 6.47 5.76
C PHE A 67 23.46 6.63 4.27
N LEU A 68 24.48 6.92 3.44
CA LEU A 68 24.30 7.11 1.99
C LEU A 68 23.77 5.86 1.30
N SER A 69 24.29 4.68 1.66
CA SER A 69 23.82 3.40 1.10
C SER A 69 22.35 3.15 1.44
N THR A 70 21.93 3.50 2.66
CA THR A 70 20.53 3.39 3.10
C THR A 70 19.61 4.33 2.30
N VAL A 71 20.03 5.58 2.13
CA VAL A 71 19.28 6.57 1.34
C VAL A 71 19.19 6.13 -0.12
N PHE A 72 20.29 5.66 -0.70
CA PHE A 72 20.31 5.16 -2.08
C PHE A 72 19.42 3.93 -2.26
N ALA A 73 19.43 2.98 -1.31
CA ALA A 73 18.52 1.85 -1.33
C ALA A 73 17.05 2.28 -1.30
N GLY A 74 16.69 3.24 -0.43
CA GLY A 74 15.35 3.83 -0.39
C GLY A 74 14.96 4.50 -1.71
N PHE A 75 15.89 5.23 -2.33
CA PHE A 75 15.69 5.84 -3.64
C PHE A 75 15.43 4.80 -4.73
N VAL A 76 16.27 3.76 -4.82
CA VAL A 76 16.09 2.67 -5.80
C VAL A 76 14.74 1.98 -5.61
N MET A 77 14.33 1.73 -4.37
CA MET A 77 13.00 1.15 -4.09
C MET A 77 11.85 1.99 -4.65
N ILE A 78 11.91 3.32 -4.47
CA ILE A 78 10.89 4.23 -5.03
C ILE A 78 10.89 4.21 -6.57
N ILE A 79 12.08 4.19 -7.18
CA ILE A 79 12.21 4.13 -8.64
C ILE A 79 11.68 2.81 -9.18
N VAL A 80 12.03 1.68 -8.59
CA VAL A 80 11.53 0.35 -8.95
C VAL A 80 10.02 0.30 -8.80
N ASN A 81 9.46 0.84 -7.70
CA ASN A 81 8.02 0.93 -7.53
C ASN A 81 7.36 1.70 -8.68
N LYS A 82 7.92 2.86 -9.03
CA LYS A 82 7.39 3.71 -10.10
C LYS A 82 7.41 2.99 -11.46
N ILE A 83 8.52 2.32 -11.79
CA ILE A 83 8.66 1.52 -13.00
C ILE A 83 7.62 0.40 -13.00
N LEU A 84 7.54 -0.38 -11.93
CA LEU A 84 6.57 -1.46 -11.79
C LEU A 84 5.15 -0.95 -11.98
N ALA A 85 4.83 0.21 -11.41
CA ALA A 85 3.51 0.81 -11.49
C ALA A 85 3.17 1.35 -12.89
N GLN A 86 4.16 1.80 -13.66
CA GLN A 86 4.02 2.21 -15.07
C GLN A 86 3.90 0.99 -16.00
N VAL A 87 4.76 -0.01 -15.82
CA VAL A 87 4.73 -1.27 -16.58
C VAL A 87 3.41 -2.00 -16.36
N SER A 88 2.98 -2.13 -15.10
CA SER A 88 1.69 -2.72 -14.74
C SER A 88 0.48 -1.98 -15.32
N ALA A 89 0.62 -0.67 -15.60
CA ALA A 89 -0.44 0.10 -16.24
C ALA A 89 -0.50 -0.11 -17.76
N ARG A 90 0.62 -0.47 -18.40
CA ARG A 90 0.72 -0.73 -19.85
C ARG A 90 0.47 -2.19 -20.20
N LEU A 91 0.79 -3.11 -19.29
CA LEU A 91 0.70 -4.55 -19.51
C LEU A 91 -0.37 -5.15 -18.57
N PRO A 92 -1.59 -5.43 -19.07
CA PRO A 92 -2.68 -5.94 -18.24
C PRO A 92 -2.32 -7.23 -17.51
N TYR A 93 -1.53 -8.12 -18.12
CA TYR A 93 -1.08 -9.36 -17.48
C TYR A 93 -0.26 -9.10 -16.21
N LEU A 94 0.76 -8.24 -16.30
CA LEU A 94 1.56 -7.81 -15.15
C LEU A 94 0.71 -7.02 -14.15
N GLY A 95 -0.18 -6.16 -14.62
CA GLY A 95 -1.14 -5.46 -13.76
C GLY A 95 -1.97 -6.43 -12.92
N ASN A 96 -2.49 -7.49 -13.52
CA ASN A 96 -3.28 -8.50 -12.83
C ASN A 96 -2.45 -9.36 -11.87
N MET A 97 -1.20 -9.68 -12.22
CA MET A 97 -0.30 -10.46 -11.37
C MET A 97 0.18 -9.66 -10.15
N VAL A 98 0.52 -8.39 -10.35
CA VAL A 98 1.12 -7.53 -9.34
C VAL A 98 0.05 -6.87 -8.46
N LYS A 99 -1.04 -6.39 -9.08
CA LYS A 99 -2.10 -5.68 -8.36
C LYS A 99 -3.32 -6.54 -8.12
N GLY A 100 -3.42 -7.76 -8.63
CA GLY A 100 -4.66 -8.54 -8.57
C GLY A 100 -5.75 -8.03 -9.51
N LYS A 101 -6.83 -8.81 -9.62
CA LYS A 101 -8.08 -8.40 -10.28
C LYS A 101 -9.18 -8.26 -9.23
N PRO A 102 -10.06 -7.24 -9.33
CA PRO A 102 -11.24 -7.23 -8.51
C PRO A 102 -12.11 -8.45 -8.83
N ALA A 103 -12.71 -9.03 -7.81
CA ALA A 103 -13.58 -10.20 -7.94
C ALA A 103 -15.01 -9.82 -7.56
N VAL A 104 -15.98 -10.23 -8.39
CA VAL A 104 -17.39 -9.93 -8.15
C VAL A 104 -17.92 -10.82 -7.02
N LEU A 105 -18.41 -10.21 -5.94
CA LEU A 105 -19.04 -10.91 -4.82
C LEU A 105 -20.56 -10.90 -4.92
N TYR A 106 -21.13 -9.84 -5.50
CA TYR A 106 -22.57 -9.68 -5.70
C TYR A 106 -22.83 -8.88 -6.96
N LYS A 107 -23.81 -9.31 -7.76
CA LYS A 107 -24.23 -8.62 -8.98
C LYS A 107 -25.65 -9.02 -9.36
N ASN A 108 -26.45 -8.06 -9.84
CA ASN A 108 -27.80 -8.30 -10.37
C ASN A 108 -28.70 -9.10 -9.39
N GLY A 109 -28.67 -8.76 -8.10
CA GLY A 109 -29.50 -9.44 -7.09
C GLY A 109 -28.96 -10.79 -6.60
N LYS A 110 -27.80 -11.27 -7.10
CA LYS A 110 -27.27 -12.59 -6.77
C LYS A 110 -25.87 -12.53 -6.17
N ILE A 111 -25.72 -13.18 -5.02
CA ILE A 111 -24.43 -13.44 -4.40
C ILE A 111 -23.66 -14.49 -5.22
N GLN A 112 -22.39 -14.22 -5.45
CA GLN A 112 -21.46 -15.11 -6.19
C GLN A 112 -20.73 -16.03 -5.19
N TRP A 113 -21.42 -17.05 -4.70
CA TRP A 113 -20.91 -17.96 -3.66
C TRP A 113 -19.57 -18.60 -4.03
N ASP A 114 -19.41 -19.08 -5.26
CA ASP A 114 -18.14 -19.68 -5.72
C ASP A 114 -16.94 -18.72 -5.60
N GLN A 115 -17.16 -17.42 -5.85
CA GLN A 115 -16.13 -16.41 -5.70
C GLN A 115 -15.84 -16.11 -4.24
N MET A 116 -16.89 -16.03 -3.42
CA MET A 116 -16.79 -15.80 -1.98
C MET A 116 -16.02 -16.92 -1.29
N ASP A 117 -16.33 -18.19 -1.61
CA ASP A 117 -15.65 -19.36 -1.05
C ASP A 117 -14.18 -19.41 -1.47
N ARG A 118 -13.87 -19.13 -2.74
CA ARG A 118 -12.49 -19.08 -3.24
C ARG A 118 -11.65 -17.99 -2.56
N LEU A 119 -12.28 -16.89 -2.18
CA LEU A 119 -11.63 -15.75 -1.53
C LEU A 119 -11.71 -15.81 0.00
N GLY A 120 -12.38 -16.82 0.57
CA GLY A 120 -12.58 -16.95 2.01
C GLY A 120 -13.42 -15.81 2.62
N VAL A 121 -14.32 -15.21 1.83
CA VAL A 121 -15.18 -14.10 2.27
C VAL A 121 -16.54 -14.67 2.68
N SER A 122 -16.94 -14.47 3.93
CA SER A 122 -18.26 -14.92 4.39
C SER A 122 -19.37 -13.93 4.02
N ARG A 123 -20.63 -14.38 4.06
CA ARG A 123 -21.78 -13.47 3.95
C ARG A 123 -21.76 -12.38 5.02
N THR A 124 -21.29 -12.70 6.22
CA THR A 124 -21.16 -11.77 7.34
C THR A 124 -20.16 -10.66 7.03
N ASP A 125 -19.05 -11.00 6.37
CA ASP A 125 -18.04 -10.03 5.94
C ASP A 125 -18.62 -9.07 4.90
N LEU A 126 -19.29 -9.62 3.88
CA LEU A 126 -19.95 -8.83 2.84
C LEU A 126 -20.96 -7.82 3.43
N LEU A 127 -21.83 -8.28 4.34
CA LEU A 127 -22.82 -7.41 5.00
C LEU A 127 -22.20 -6.43 5.99
N THR A 128 -21.07 -6.78 6.59
CA THR A 128 -20.32 -5.87 7.48
C THR A 128 -19.68 -4.75 6.67
N SER A 129 -19.01 -5.09 5.57
CA SER A 129 -18.46 -4.09 4.65
C SER A 129 -19.56 -3.21 4.05
N LEU A 130 -20.74 -3.77 3.71
CA LEU A 130 -21.86 -2.98 3.22
C LEU A 130 -22.24 -1.87 4.23
N ARG A 131 -22.41 -2.24 5.51
CA ARG A 131 -22.76 -1.27 6.55
C ARG A 131 -21.67 -0.22 6.76
N LEU A 132 -20.40 -0.62 6.77
CA LEU A 132 -19.28 0.30 7.02
C LEU A 132 -19.06 1.29 5.87
N GLU A 133 -19.25 0.85 4.62
CA GLU A 133 -18.91 1.64 3.44
C GLU A 133 -20.09 2.45 2.89
N THR A 134 -21.33 1.97 3.04
CA THR A 134 -22.52 2.63 2.45
C THR A 134 -23.55 3.06 3.49
N ASN A 135 -23.40 2.66 4.75
CA ASN A 135 -24.40 2.82 5.80
C ASN A 135 -25.75 2.12 5.53
N SER A 136 -25.82 1.28 4.47
CA SER A 136 -27.00 0.49 4.15
C SER A 136 -26.98 -0.87 4.87
N LYS A 137 -28.18 -1.41 5.09
CA LYS A 137 -28.38 -2.75 5.65
C LYS A 137 -28.85 -3.77 4.61
N HIS A 138 -29.22 -3.31 3.41
CA HIS A 138 -29.91 -4.11 2.42
C HIS A 138 -29.11 -4.22 1.13
N LEU A 139 -28.80 -5.46 0.72
CA LEU A 139 -28.15 -5.74 -0.57
C LEU A 139 -29.03 -5.36 -1.76
N ASP A 140 -30.33 -5.15 -1.55
CA ASP A 140 -31.28 -4.78 -2.59
C ASP A 140 -30.99 -3.38 -3.17
N GLU A 141 -30.34 -2.51 -2.39
CA GLU A 141 -29.89 -1.18 -2.81
C GLU A 141 -28.56 -1.22 -3.59
N VAL A 142 -27.88 -2.37 -3.59
CA VAL A 142 -26.60 -2.58 -4.27
C VAL A 142 -26.86 -3.12 -5.68
N ASP A 143 -26.17 -2.58 -6.68
CA ASP A 143 -26.11 -3.13 -8.03
C ASP A 143 -24.98 -4.17 -8.15
N MET A 144 -23.79 -3.80 -7.67
CA MET A 144 -22.60 -4.66 -7.70
C MET A 144 -21.73 -4.48 -6.45
N ALA A 145 -21.19 -5.58 -5.93
CA ALA A 145 -20.13 -5.57 -4.91
C ALA A 145 -18.89 -6.29 -5.44
N LEU A 146 -17.72 -5.68 -5.23
CA LEU A 146 -16.42 -6.16 -5.72
C LEU A 146 -15.45 -6.29 -4.56
N MET A 147 -14.75 -7.42 -4.48
CA MET A 147 -13.55 -7.55 -3.65
C MET A 147 -12.39 -6.89 -4.39
N GLU A 148 -11.92 -5.75 -3.89
CA GLU A 148 -10.77 -5.04 -4.42
C GLU A 148 -9.47 -5.77 -4.03
N PRO A 149 -8.39 -5.60 -4.81
CA PRO A 149 -7.15 -6.33 -4.52
C PRO A 149 -6.41 -5.90 -3.25
N ASN A 150 -6.79 -4.77 -2.65
CA ASN A 150 -6.31 -4.37 -1.33
C ASN A 150 -7.11 -5.02 -0.18
N GLY A 151 -8.05 -5.92 -0.49
CA GLY A 151 -8.86 -6.65 0.48
C GLY A 151 -10.14 -5.94 0.91
N ARG A 152 -10.42 -4.73 0.40
CA ARG A 152 -11.66 -4.01 0.71
C ARG A 152 -12.78 -4.44 -0.22
N ILE A 153 -14.00 -4.44 0.27
CA ILE A 153 -15.18 -4.63 -0.57
C ILE A 153 -15.71 -3.25 -0.97
N SER A 154 -15.78 -2.98 -2.27
CA SER A 154 -16.40 -1.79 -2.83
C SER A 154 -17.83 -2.09 -3.32
N PHE A 155 -18.70 -1.09 -3.28
CA PHE A 155 -20.11 -1.21 -3.63
C PHE A 155 -20.51 -0.15 -4.66
N ILE A 156 -21.26 -0.58 -5.66
CA ILE A 156 -21.98 0.28 -6.60
C ILE A 156 -23.45 0.18 -6.22
N LEU A 157 -24.05 1.30 -5.85
CA LEU A 157 -25.47 1.37 -5.50
C LEU A 157 -26.32 1.50 -6.76
N LYS A 158 -27.54 0.99 -6.71
CA LYS A 158 -28.52 1.21 -7.77
C LYS A 158 -28.87 2.69 -7.85
N GLU A 159 -29.07 3.17 -9.08
CA GLU A 159 -29.58 4.51 -9.30
C GLU A 159 -30.99 4.61 -8.68
N LYS A 160 -31.22 5.60 -7.82
CA LYS A 160 -32.57 5.85 -7.30
C LYS A 160 -33.38 6.42 -8.45
N ALA A 161 -34.35 5.65 -8.94
CA ALA A 161 -35.38 6.11 -9.87
C ALA A 161 -36.22 7.22 -9.23
#